data_AF-A0A7S0T991-F1
#
_entry.id   AF-A0A7S0T991-F1
#
_cell.length_a   1.000
_cell.length_b   1.000
_cell.length_c   1.000
_cell.angle_alpha   90.00
_cell.angle_beta   90.00
_cell.angle_gamma   90.00
#
_symmetry.space_group_name_H-M   'P 1'
#
loop_
_entity.id
_entity.type
_entity.pdbx_description
1 polymer ?
#
loop_
_entity_poly.entity_id
_entity_poly.type
_entity_poly.pdbx_seq_one_letter_code
_entity_poly.pdbx_strand_id
1 'polypeptide(L)'
;MTLANGALVLNGNGSVPSRTNSLLSRGASGCNDVVLLKDVEYTTEALLSSAEASRHHHQHHQQQLSQHLRWSERVRLVLTQPSLLWPSTRPRVARALRKAAAMFVISAVVMFGIFEVLVMHRVARLYPDAGLNARFSLRSDEIPVIYRREDQIEADSWAVVDSRSILARERACSISLLNTHKIPVILLRAMSADQRAELCDELSSRTLYVPDPENSSGTVAESPGVLFAHVDFGLGNRLRALGSLMALASGTGRALVVIWERNAHLNASFHDLFHQENDLLVIERFDAPAWPWCPETGPVPDDNCRAITAINLIARENPSRVHPSKLFIGEAVHRNLYIKTAYFVNSGSAITTRPNVPHAPANVFLRRLISAPKIQQRVLQRVPQDITERVGVHVR
;
A
#
# COMPACT_ATOMS: atom_id res chain seq x y z
N MET A 1 52.12 -2.93 30.50
CA MET A 1 50.74 -2.60 30.10
C MET A 1 50.32 -3.58 29.03
N THR A 2 49.23 -4.27 29.32
CA THR A 2 48.88 -5.63 28.91
C THR A 2 47.85 -5.58 27.76
N LEU A 3 48.08 -6.39 26.71
CA LEU A 3 47.16 -7.31 25.99
C LEU A 3 45.69 -6.87 25.72
N ALA A 4 44.92 -7.37 24.76
CA ALA A 4 45.05 -8.20 23.56
C ALA A 4 43.61 -8.30 22.97
N ASN A 5 43.52 -8.90 21.78
CA ASN A 5 42.33 -9.21 20.98
C ASN A 5 41.14 -9.86 21.71
N GLY A 6 39.94 -9.73 21.14
CA GLY A 6 38.75 -10.52 21.49
C GLY A 6 37.74 -10.61 20.34
N ALA A 7 37.90 -11.63 19.49
CA ALA A 7 36.86 -12.14 18.60
C ALA A 7 36.02 -13.17 19.37
N LEU A 8 34.70 -13.09 19.27
CA LEU A 8 33.78 -14.04 19.91
C LEU A 8 33.39 -15.12 18.91
N VAL A 9 33.92 -16.33 19.10
CA VAL A 9 33.47 -17.58 18.47
C VAL A 9 32.92 -18.45 19.59
N LEU A 10 31.66 -18.86 19.50
CA LEU A 10 31.08 -19.85 20.41
C LEU A 10 30.90 -21.16 19.64
N ASN A 11 31.79 -22.12 19.95
CA ASN A 11 31.64 -23.54 19.64
C ASN A 11 31.51 -24.26 20.98
N GLY A 12 30.46 -25.08 21.12
CA GLY A 12 30.21 -25.89 22.30
C GLY A 12 29.69 -27.27 21.89
N ASN A 13 30.60 -28.22 21.74
CA ASN A 13 30.32 -29.65 21.67
C ASN A 13 29.88 -30.17 23.04
N GLY A 14 28.75 -30.87 23.10
CA GLY A 14 28.32 -31.66 24.25
C GLY A 14 27.61 -32.91 23.77
N SER A 15 28.26 -34.07 23.95
CA SER A 15 27.78 -35.40 23.59
C SER A 15 26.87 -36.02 24.67
N VAL A 16 25.69 -36.49 24.23
CA VAL A 16 24.87 -37.69 24.52
C VAL A 16 25.19 -38.54 25.78
N PRO A 17 24.18 -39.13 26.46
CA PRO A 17 23.78 -40.49 26.09
C PRO A 17 22.27 -40.73 25.94
N SER A 18 22.01 -41.81 25.22
CA SER A 18 20.78 -42.38 24.67
C SER A 18 19.82 -42.99 25.70
N ARG A 19 18.52 -43.04 25.35
CA ARG A 19 17.62 -44.14 25.73
C ARG A 19 16.52 -44.36 24.68
N THR A 20 16.46 -45.62 24.26
CA THR A 20 15.53 -46.31 23.37
C THR A 20 14.21 -46.66 24.08
N ASN A 21 13.05 -46.58 23.39
CA ASN A 21 12.26 -47.74 22.92
C ASN A 21 10.76 -47.46 22.66
N SER A 22 10.27 -48.19 21.65
CA SER A 22 8.92 -48.74 21.40
C SER A 22 7.75 -47.79 21.14
N LEU A 23 7.19 -47.77 19.92
CA LEU A 23 6.19 -48.73 19.38
C LEU A 23 4.89 -48.77 20.20
N LEU A 24 3.81 -48.22 19.66
CA LEU A 24 2.49 -48.86 19.65
C LEU A 24 1.60 -48.27 18.57
N SER A 25 1.04 -49.19 17.79
CA SER A 25 0.13 -49.04 16.66
C SER A 25 -1.34 -48.98 17.08
N ARG A 26 -2.16 -48.45 16.17
CA ARG A 26 -3.59 -48.74 15.92
C ARG A 26 -4.64 -48.25 16.93
N GLY A 27 -5.64 -47.55 16.39
CA GLY A 27 -6.95 -47.37 17.01
C GLY A 27 -7.86 -46.49 16.17
N ALA A 28 -8.55 -47.08 15.19
CA ALA A 28 -9.70 -46.47 14.54
C ALA A 28 -10.90 -46.45 15.50
N SER A 29 -11.58 -45.31 15.64
CA SER A 29 -13.02 -45.23 15.90
C SER A 29 -13.47 -43.77 15.79
N GLY A 30 -14.65 -43.57 15.21
CA GLY A 30 -15.12 -42.26 14.76
C GLY A 30 -15.57 -41.31 15.85
N CYS A 31 -15.62 -40.03 15.47
CA CYS A 31 -16.43 -39.01 16.13
C CYS A 31 -17.28 -38.31 15.07
N ASN A 32 -18.60 -38.43 15.23
CA ASN A 32 -19.55 -37.44 14.73
C ASN A 32 -19.41 -36.22 15.63
N ASP A 33 -18.77 -35.15 15.15
CA ASP A 33 -18.84 -33.85 15.81
C ASP A 33 -19.73 -32.91 15.00
N VAL A 34 -20.88 -32.65 15.60
CA VAL A 34 -21.81 -31.58 15.29
C VAL A 34 -21.09 -30.25 15.50
N VAL A 35 -20.72 -29.57 14.41
CA VAL A 35 -20.25 -28.18 14.46
C VAL A 35 -21.46 -27.27 14.63
N LEU A 36 -21.80 -26.99 15.89
CA LEU A 36 -22.80 -26.00 16.29
C LEU A 36 -22.17 -24.61 16.34
N LEU A 37 -22.60 -23.76 15.40
CA LEU A 37 -22.78 -22.30 15.49
C LEU A 37 -21.73 -21.48 16.29
N LYS A 38 -20.65 -21.08 15.61
CA LYS A 38 -19.87 -19.86 15.92
C LYS A 38 -19.96 -18.76 14.84
N ASP A 39 -20.71 -19.01 13.77
CA ASP A 39 -20.68 -18.17 12.56
C ASP A 39 -21.57 -16.92 12.60
N VAL A 40 -22.39 -16.74 13.65
CA VAL A 40 -23.24 -15.53 13.79
C VAL A 40 -22.46 -14.35 14.38
N GLU A 41 -21.42 -14.59 15.18
CA GLU A 41 -20.65 -13.53 15.85
C GLU A 41 -19.76 -12.73 14.88
N TYR A 42 -19.19 -13.37 13.85
CA TYR A 42 -18.30 -12.70 12.88
C TYR A 42 -19.03 -11.70 11.97
N THR A 43 -20.29 -11.96 11.60
CA THR A 43 -21.08 -11.02 10.81
C THR A 43 -21.47 -9.77 11.62
N THR A 44 -21.73 -9.91 12.91
CA THR A 44 -21.98 -8.78 13.81
C THR A 44 -20.72 -7.95 14.04
N GLU A 45 -19.54 -8.57 14.19
CA GLU A 45 -18.27 -7.84 14.33
C GLU A 45 -17.89 -7.07 13.07
N ALA A 46 -18.12 -7.61 11.87
CA ALA A 46 -17.86 -6.90 10.62
C ALA A 46 -18.78 -5.68 10.42
N LEU A 47 -20.06 -5.80 10.80
CA LEU A 47 -21.02 -4.70 10.76
C LEU A 47 -20.73 -3.65 11.84
N LEU A 48 -20.31 -4.07 13.04
CA LEU A 48 -19.87 -3.17 14.12
C LEU A 48 -18.60 -2.42 13.74
N SER A 49 -17.61 -3.10 13.12
CA SER A 49 -16.37 -2.48 12.64
C SER A 49 -16.62 -1.45 11.52
N SER A 50 -17.57 -1.72 10.62
CA SER A 50 -17.99 -0.76 9.59
C SER A 50 -18.70 0.47 10.18
N ALA A 51 -19.54 0.26 11.20
CA ALA A 51 -20.22 1.33 11.93
C ALA A 51 -19.23 2.19 12.75
N GLU A 52 -18.22 1.58 13.37
CA GLU A 52 -17.16 2.28 14.11
C GLU A 52 -16.24 3.08 13.18
N ALA A 53 -15.88 2.54 12.02
CA ALA A 53 -15.13 3.28 11.00
C ALA A 53 -15.89 4.52 10.52
N SER A 54 -17.22 4.40 10.33
CA SER A 54 -18.09 5.52 9.98
C SER A 54 -18.18 6.57 11.10
N ARG A 55 -18.24 6.16 12.38
CA ARG A 55 -18.21 7.08 13.54
C ARG A 55 -16.88 7.82 13.66
N HIS A 56 -15.75 7.14 13.45
CA HIS A 56 -14.43 7.77 13.46
C HIS A 56 -14.28 8.79 12.33
N HIS A 57 -14.80 8.49 11.14
CA HIS A 57 -14.81 9.45 10.03
C HIS A 57 -15.64 10.70 10.36
N HIS A 58 -16.81 10.51 10.98
CA HIS A 58 -17.66 11.62 11.41
C HIS A 58 -17.00 12.47 12.52
N GLN A 59 -16.37 11.83 13.51
CA GLN A 59 -15.64 12.54 14.58
C GLN A 59 -14.45 13.34 14.04
N HIS A 60 -13.69 12.78 13.09
CA HIS A 60 -12.59 13.48 12.45
C HIS A 60 -13.09 14.71 11.68
N HIS A 61 -14.20 14.58 10.95
CA HIS A 61 -14.83 15.69 10.23
C HIS A 61 -15.35 16.80 11.17
N GLN A 62 -15.95 16.42 12.31
CA GLN A 62 -16.37 17.35 13.37
C GLN A 62 -15.17 18.05 14.02
N GLN A 63 -14.07 17.33 14.23
CA GLN A 63 -12.85 17.90 14.80
C GLN A 63 -12.22 18.92 13.84
N GLN A 64 -12.17 18.63 12.54
CA GLN A 64 -11.72 19.57 11.50
C GLN A 64 -12.62 20.82 11.44
N LEU A 65 -13.94 20.66 11.46
CA LEU A 65 -14.90 21.78 11.53
C LEU A 65 -14.67 22.64 12.79
N SER A 66 -14.45 22.02 13.95
CA SER A 66 -14.19 22.76 15.20
C SER A 66 -12.85 23.52 15.17
N GLN A 67 -11.84 22.99 14.50
CA GLN A 67 -10.55 23.67 14.30
C GLN A 67 -10.70 24.86 13.34
N HIS A 68 -11.47 24.69 12.27
CA HIS A 68 -11.80 25.78 11.34
C HIS A 68 -12.57 26.90 12.02
N LEU A 69 -13.56 26.58 12.87
CA LEU A 69 -14.34 27.58 13.61
C LEU A 69 -13.45 28.35 14.60
N ARG A 70 -12.60 27.67 15.38
CA ARG A 70 -11.64 28.33 16.28
C ARG A 70 -10.63 29.21 15.54
N TRP A 71 -10.21 28.79 14.35
CA TRP A 71 -9.32 29.59 13.51
C TRP A 71 -10.04 30.84 12.99
N SER A 72 -11.29 30.70 12.53
CA SER A 72 -12.11 31.84 12.08
C SER A 72 -12.36 32.87 13.19
N GLU A 73 -12.54 32.42 14.42
CA GLU A 73 -12.76 33.27 15.59
C GLU A 73 -11.49 34.03 16.00
N ARG A 74 -10.32 33.38 15.89
CA ARG A 74 -9.01 34.06 16.07
C ARG A 74 -8.75 35.10 15.00
N VAL A 75 -9.05 34.81 13.74
CA VAL A 75 -8.95 35.79 12.65
C VAL A 75 -9.89 36.96 12.90
N ARG A 76 -11.13 36.70 13.32
CA ARG A 76 -12.09 37.74 13.68
C ARG A 76 -11.57 38.63 14.82
N LEU A 77 -11.04 38.05 15.89
CA LEU A 77 -10.43 38.79 17.01
C LEU A 77 -9.28 39.70 16.56
N VAL A 78 -8.39 39.20 15.69
CA VAL A 78 -7.27 39.98 15.13
C VAL A 78 -7.77 41.16 14.29
N LEU A 79 -8.89 41.00 13.57
CA LEU A 79 -9.46 42.04 12.73
C LEU A 79 -10.28 43.07 13.52
N THR A 80 -10.97 42.66 14.59
CA THR A 80 -11.88 43.55 15.34
C THR A 80 -11.23 44.25 16.53
N GLN A 81 -10.15 43.71 17.11
CA GLN A 81 -9.50 44.29 18.30
C GLN A 81 -7.96 44.34 18.20
N PRO A 82 -7.41 45.09 17.23
CA PRO A 82 -5.96 45.15 16.99
C PRO A 82 -5.14 45.78 18.13
N SER A 83 -5.79 46.50 19.07
CA SER A 83 -5.14 47.15 20.23
C SER A 83 -4.67 46.16 21.30
N LEU A 84 -5.18 44.92 21.34
CA LEU A 84 -4.82 43.92 22.35
C LEU A 84 -3.50 43.19 22.08
N LEU A 85 -2.96 43.26 20.85
CA LEU A 85 -1.83 42.43 20.44
C LEU A 85 -0.49 43.18 20.32
N TRP A 86 -0.46 44.52 20.33
CA TRP A 86 0.80 45.28 20.14
C TRP A 86 0.84 46.61 20.91
N PRO A 87 1.37 46.64 22.15
CA PRO A 87 1.40 47.87 22.95
C PRO A 87 2.50 48.90 22.57
N SER A 88 3.43 48.62 21.65
CA SER A 88 4.60 49.52 21.50
C SER A 88 5.35 49.51 20.15
N THR A 89 4.69 49.23 19.03
CA THR A 89 5.39 49.31 17.72
C THR A 89 5.33 50.69 17.09
N ARG A 90 6.48 51.15 16.56
CA ARG A 90 6.64 52.44 15.87
C ARG A 90 5.58 52.59 14.76
N PRO A 91 4.96 53.77 14.57
CA PRO A 91 3.78 53.97 13.70
C PRO A 91 3.99 53.67 12.21
N ARG A 92 5.22 53.48 11.74
CA ARG A 92 5.54 53.01 10.38
C ARG A 92 5.40 51.49 10.24
N VAL A 93 5.80 50.72 11.25
CA VAL A 93 5.71 49.25 11.26
C VAL A 93 4.24 48.81 11.37
N ALA A 94 3.46 49.48 12.24
CA ALA A 94 2.03 49.21 12.37
C ALA A 94 1.26 49.44 11.05
N ARG A 95 1.63 50.45 10.26
CA ARG A 95 1.01 50.69 8.94
C ARG A 95 1.37 49.62 7.91
N ALA A 96 2.63 49.17 7.88
CA ALA A 96 3.06 48.10 6.98
C ALA A 96 2.35 46.78 7.30
N LEU A 97 2.25 46.43 8.59
CA LEU A 97 1.56 45.22 9.04
C LEU A 97 0.05 45.25 8.76
N ARG A 98 -0.63 46.40 8.93
CA ARG A 98 -2.04 46.54 8.54
C ARG A 98 -2.26 46.33 7.05
N LYS A 99 -1.38 46.87 6.20
CA LYS A 99 -1.45 46.66 4.74
C LYS A 99 -1.23 45.18 4.38
N ALA A 100 -0.25 44.54 5.00
CA ALA A 100 0.02 43.11 4.79
C ALA A 100 -1.17 42.23 5.23
N ALA A 101 -1.76 42.51 6.40
CA ALA A 101 -2.93 41.81 6.89
C ALA A 101 -4.16 42.01 5.98
N ALA A 102 -4.42 43.24 5.52
CA ALA A 102 -5.51 43.52 4.59
C ALA A 102 -5.33 42.77 3.25
N MET A 103 -4.12 42.77 2.69
CA MET A 103 -3.80 42.02 1.46
C MET A 103 -3.98 40.51 1.66
N PHE A 104 -3.61 39.99 2.83
CA PHE A 104 -3.81 38.57 3.15
C PHE A 104 -5.30 38.20 3.25
N VAL A 105 -6.12 39.02 3.91
CA VAL A 105 -7.57 38.79 4.01
C VAL A 105 -8.24 38.86 2.65
N ILE A 106 -7.90 39.85 1.81
CA ILE A 106 -8.43 39.96 0.45
C ILE A 106 -8.07 38.72 -0.36
N SER A 107 -6.81 38.27 -0.29
CA SER A 107 -6.35 37.06 -0.97
C SER A 107 -7.11 35.81 -0.50
N ALA A 108 -7.33 35.66 0.80
CA ALA A 108 -8.08 34.54 1.37
C ALA A 108 -9.55 34.53 0.94
N VAL A 109 -10.21 35.68 0.90
CA VAL A 109 -11.61 35.81 0.45
C VAL A 109 -11.73 35.47 -1.04
N VAL A 110 -10.80 35.95 -1.87
CA VAL A 110 -10.77 35.65 -3.31
C VAL A 110 -10.54 34.15 -3.54
N MET A 111 -9.60 33.54 -2.83
CA MET A 111 -9.32 32.10 -2.92
C MET A 111 -10.52 31.26 -2.47
N PHE A 112 -11.25 31.69 -1.44
CA PHE A 112 -12.47 31.01 -0.98
C PHE A 112 -13.60 31.11 -2.01
N GLY A 113 -13.80 32.29 -2.60
CA GLY A 113 -14.79 32.48 -3.67
C GLY A 113 -14.49 31.63 -4.91
N ILE A 114 -13.22 31.56 -5.32
CA ILE A 114 -12.79 30.68 -6.43
C ILE A 114 -13.04 29.20 -6.08
N PHE A 115 -12.74 28.80 -4.85
CA PHE A 115 -12.98 27.43 -4.40
C PHE A 115 -14.47 27.05 -4.43
N GLU A 116 -15.37 27.91 -3.92
CA GLU A 116 -16.81 27.64 -3.98
C GLU A 116 -17.32 27.51 -5.42
N VAL A 117 -16.88 28.40 -6.32
CA VAL A 117 -17.25 28.33 -7.75
C VAL A 117 -16.77 27.02 -8.38
N LEU A 118 -15.55 26.56 -8.08
CA LEU A 118 -15.02 25.31 -8.60
C LEU A 118 -15.74 24.08 -8.04
N VAL A 119 -16.11 24.09 -6.76
CA VAL A 119 -16.89 23.03 -6.13
C VAL A 119 -18.28 22.97 -6.75
N MET A 120 -18.97 24.11 -6.86
CA MET A 120 -20.30 24.19 -7.45
C MET A 120 -20.30 23.77 -8.93
N HIS A 121 -19.28 24.16 -9.69
CA HIS A 121 -19.12 23.71 -11.09
C HIS A 121 -18.91 22.19 -11.19
N ARG A 122 -18.14 21.62 -10.25
CA ARG A 122 -17.90 20.17 -10.22
C ARG A 122 -19.14 19.40 -9.81
N VAL A 123 -19.90 19.89 -8.84
CA VAL A 123 -21.18 19.30 -8.40
C VAL A 123 -22.20 19.37 -9.54
N ALA A 124 -22.32 20.51 -10.24
CA ALA A 124 -23.21 20.66 -11.38
C ALA A 124 -22.87 19.70 -12.54
N ARG A 125 -21.59 19.40 -12.79
CA ARG A 125 -21.20 18.40 -13.80
C ARG A 125 -21.49 16.96 -13.39
N LEU A 126 -21.40 16.66 -12.10
CA LEU A 126 -21.63 15.30 -11.60
C LEU A 126 -23.12 14.98 -11.49
N TYR A 127 -23.98 16.00 -11.40
CA TYR A 127 -25.42 15.84 -11.22
C TYR A 127 -26.20 16.81 -12.12
N PRO A 128 -26.18 16.63 -13.46
CA PRO A 128 -26.79 17.56 -14.41
C PRO A 128 -28.32 17.65 -14.28
N ASP A 129 -28.97 16.61 -13.72
CA ASP A 129 -30.44 16.53 -13.56
C ASP A 129 -30.92 16.93 -12.16
N ALA A 130 -30.02 17.31 -11.25
CA ALA A 130 -30.39 17.78 -9.92
C ALA A 130 -30.86 19.25 -10.01
N GLY A 131 -32.13 19.44 -10.39
CA GLY A 131 -32.79 20.74 -10.37
C GLY A 131 -32.68 21.39 -8.98
N LEU A 132 -32.07 22.58 -8.91
CA LEU A 132 -31.72 23.32 -7.69
C LEU A 132 -32.91 23.86 -6.85
N ASN A 133 -34.13 23.32 -7.03
CA ASN A 133 -35.34 23.80 -6.34
C ASN A 133 -36.28 22.67 -5.85
N ALA A 134 -35.76 21.54 -5.40
CA ALA A 134 -36.60 20.51 -4.75
C ALA A 134 -36.37 20.48 -3.23
N ARG A 135 -37.33 21.01 -2.47
CA ARG A 135 -37.51 20.66 -1.05
C ARG A 135 -37.73 19.15 -0.95
N PHE A 136 -36.83 18.45 -0.27
CA PHE A 136 -36.97 17.03 0.02
C PHE A 136 -38.21 16.78 0.89
N SER A 137 -39.21 16.12 0.32
CA SER A 137 -40.18 15.32 1.07
C SER A 137 -40.12 13.92 0.47
N LEU A 138 -39.55 12.98 1.23
CA LEU A 138 -39.47 11.57 0.86
C LEU A 138 -40.84 10.92 1.09
N ARG A 139 -41.50 10.45 0.02
CA ARG A 139 -42.49 9.37 0.10
C ARG A 139 -41.93 8.14 -0.58
N SER A 140 -42.13 6.99 0.05
CA SER A 140 -41.41 5.74 -0.12
C SER A 140 -42.12 4.74 -1.02
N ASP A 141 -42.91 5.16 -2.00
CA ASP A 141 -43.63 4.22 -2.86
C ASP A 141 -43.60 4.74 -4.29
N GLU A 142 -43.13 3.87 -5.22
CA GLU A 142 -43.14 3.95 -6.69
C GLU A 142 -41.74 3.76 -7.32
N ILE A 143 -41.32 2.49 -7.43
CA ILE A 143 -40.34 2.04 -8.42
C ILE A 143 -41.11 1.24 -9.48
N PRO A 144 -41.15 1.65 -10.75
CA PRO A 144 -41.80 0.86 -11.80
C PRO A 144 -40.88 -0.30 -12.22
N VAL A 145 -41.39 -1.52 -12.07
CA VAL A 145 -40.77 -2.75 -12.57
C VAL A 145 -41.05 -2.86 -14.07
N ILE A 146 -39.99 -2.73 -14.89
CA ILE A 146 -40.05 -3.00 -16.33
C ILE A 146 -39.74 -4.49 -16.54
N TYR A 147 -40.76 -5.30 -16.78
CA TYR A 147 -40.58 -6.66 -17.31
C TYR A 147 -40.23 -6.58 -18.79
N ARG A 148 -39.03 -7.06 -19.16
CA ARG A 148 -38.64 -7.30 -20.55
C ARG A 148 -38.75 -8.79 -20.85
N ARG A 149 -39.50 -9.09 -21.91
CA ARG A 149 -39.89 -10.41 -22.42
C ARG A 149 -38.67 -11.26 -22.77
N GLU A 150 -38.57 -12.44 -22.16
CA GLU A 150 -37.75 -13.57 -22.62
C GLU A 150 -38.35 -14.11 -23.91
N ASP A 151 -37.52 -14.21 -24.96
CA ASP A 151 -37.59 -15.26 -25.96
C ASP A 151 -36.27 -15.25 -26.77
N GLN A 152 -35.62 -16.41 -26.82
CA GLN A 152 -34.56 -16.82 -27.75
C GLN A 152 -33.23 -16.04 -27.75
N ILE A 153 -32.28 -16.52 -26.93
CA ILE A 153 -30.87 -16.63 -27.35
C ILE A 153 -30.42 -18.06 -27.07
N GLU A 154 -29.92 -18.69 -28.13
CA GLU A 154 -29.40 -20.05 -28.18
C GLU A 154 -28.27 -20.29 -27.18
N ALA A 155 -28.13 -21.57 -26.84
CA ALA A 155 -27.11 -22.15 -26.01
C ALA A 155 -25.69 -21.67 -26.35
N ASP A 156 -25.19 -20.72 -25.57
CA ASP A 156 -23.76 -20.59 -25.32
C ASP A 156 -23.46 -21.07 -23.90
N SER A 157 -22.67 -22.14 -23.89
CA SER A 157 -22.07 -22.85 -22.77
C SER A 157 -21.18 -21.94 -21.90
N TRP A 158 -21.78 -20.97 -21.22
CA TRP A 158 -21.23 -20.45 -19.97
C TRP A 158 -21.86 -21.27 -18.87
N ALA A 159 -21.16 -22.33 -18.47
CA ALA A 159 -21.41 -22.97 -17.19
C ALA A 159 -21.58 -21.85 -16.18
N VAL A 160 -22.73 -21.81 -15.50
CA VAL A 160 -22.93 -20.99 -14.31
C VAL A 160 -21.79 -21.38 -13.38
N VAL A 161 -20.70 -20.62 -13.42
CA VAL A 161 -19.57 -20.80 -12.52
C VAL A 161 -20.17 -20.55 -11.15
N ASP A 162 -20.41 -21.65 -10.42
CA ASP A 162 -21.13 -21.63 -9.16
C ASP A 162 -20.45 -20.60 -8.26
N SER A 163 -21.15 -19.51 -7.93
CA SER A 163 -20.61 -18.44 -7.08
C SER A 163 -20.07 -18.99 -5.76
N ARG A 164 -20.58 -20.15 -5.29
CA ARG A 164 -20.04 -20.85 -4.12
C ARG A 164 -18.62 -21.37 -4.35
N SER A 165 -18.30 -21.86 -5.54
CA SER A 165 -16.97 -22.34 -5.90
C SER A 165 -15.94 -21.21 -5.94
N ILE A 166 -16.33 -20.03 -6.46
CA ILE A 166 -15.49 -18.83 -6.48
C ILE A 166 -15.20 -18.37 -5.04
N LEU A 167 -16.24 -18.24 -4.21
CA LEU A 167 -16.10 -17.84 -2.80
C LEU A 167 -15.28 -18.85 -1.99
N ALA A 168 -15.45 -20.15 -2.24
CA ALA A 168 -14.68 -21.19 -1.58
C ALA A 168 -13.19 -21.10 -1.96
N ARG A 169 -12.89 -20.87 -3.25
CA ARG A 169 -11.51 -20.67 -3.72
C ARG A 169 -10.89 -19.41 -3.11
N GLU A 170 -11.59 -18.28 -3.13
CA GLU A 170 -11.10 -17.04 -2.53
C GLU A 170 -10.81 -17.22 -1.03
N ARG A 171 -11.71 -17.89 -0.31
CA ARG A 171 -11.55 -18.15 1.12
C ARG A 171 -10.37 -19.07 1.39
N ALA A 172 -10.27 -20.19 0.68
CA ALA A 172 -9.15 -21.13 0.82
C ALA A 172 -7.80 -20.44 0.55
N CYS A 173 -7.78 -19.59 -0.47
CA CYS A 173 -6.62 -18.84 -0.83
C CYS A 173 -6.21 -17.80 0.22
N SER A 174 -7.17 -17.01 0.73
CA SER A 174 -6.92 -16.05 1.81
C SER A 174 -6.41 -16.75 3.08
N ILE A 175 -6.96 -17.94 3.39
CA ILE A 175 -6.49 -18.78 4.49
C ILE A 175 -5.05 -19.24 4.24
N SER A 176 -4.69 -19.64 3.01
CA SER A 176 -3.31 -20.03 2.68
C SER A 176 -2.34 -18.86 2.82
N LEU A 177 -2.69 -17.67 2.31
CA LEU A 177 -1.87 -16.47 2.45
C LEU A 177 -1.63 -16.11 3.92
N LEU A 178 -2.65 -16.23 4.78
CA LEU A 178 -2.52 -16.00 6.22
C LEU A 178 -1.71 -17.09 6.92
N ASN A 179 -2.06 -18.35 6.73
CA ASN A 179 -1.57 -19.45 7.57
C ASN A 179 -0.27 -20.07 7.05
N THR A 180 -0.13 -20.21 5.73
CA THR A 180 1.03 -20.83 5.08
C THR A 180 2.08 -19.79 4.78
N HIS A 181 1.71 -18.73 4.06
CA HIS A 181 2.65 -17.70 3.61
C HIS A 181 2.86 -16.59 4.64
N LYS A 182 2.15 -16.60 5.77
CA LYS A 182 2.32 -15.64 6.88
C LYS A 182 2.23 -14.18 6.42
N ILE A 183 1.29 -13.86 5.54
CA ILE A 183 1.03 -12.49 5.09
C ILE A 183 0.19 -11.79 6.15
N PRO A 184 0.59 -10.59 6.64
CA PRO A 184 -0.21 -9.80 7.57
C PRO A 184 -1.62 -9.49 7.04
N VAL A 185 -2.61 -9.56 7.92
CA VAL A 185 -4.03 -9.27 7.65
C VAL A 185 -4.20 -7.89 7.03
N ILE A 186 -3.45 -6.89 7.51
CA ILE A 186 -3.54 -5.51 7.00
C ILE A 186 -3.12 -5.40 5.52
N LEU A 187 -2.15 -6.21 5.07
CA LEU A 187 -1.75 -6.25 3.66
C LEU A 187 -2.81 -6.96 2.82
N LEU A 188 -3.39 -8.04 3.32
CA LEU A 188 -4.46 -8.76 2.61
C LEU A 188 -5.75 -7.95 2.49
N ARG A 189 -6.06 -7.11 3.49
CA ARG A 189 -7.19 -6.17 3.46
C ARG A 189 -7.01 -5.07 2.41
N ALA A 190 -5.77 -4.73 2.08
CA ALA A 190 -5.47 -3.74 1.05
C ALA A 190 -5.55 -4.32 -0.38
N MET A 191 -5.62 -5.64 -0.51
CA MET A 191 -5.79 -6.32 -1.79
C MET A 191 -7.27 -6.52 -2.12
N SER A 192 -7.60 -6.52 -3.41
CA SER A 192 -8.89 -7.06 -3.89
C SER A 192 -8.92 -8.60 -3.80
N ALA A 193 -10.10 -9.18 -3.99
CA ALA A 193 -10.26 -10.64 -4.07
C ALA A 193 -9.40 -11.24 -5.20
N ASP A 194 -9.44 -10.62 -6.38
CA ASP A 194 -8.67 -11.05 -7.56
C ASP A 194 -7.16 -10.98 -7.30
N GLN A 195 -6.68 -9.91 -6.64
CA GLN A 195 -5.28 -9.76 -6.28
C GLN A 195 -4.83 -10.83 -5.28
N ARG A 196 -5.66 -11.16 -4.28
CA ARG A 196 -5.35 -12.26 -3.36
C ARG A 196 -5.25 -13.58 -4.12
N ALA A 197 -6.18 -13.86 -5.04
CA ALA A 197 -6.16 -15.06 -5.84
C ALA A 197 -4.93 -15.13 -6.76
N GLU A 198 -4.57 -14.04 -7.43
CA GLU A 198 -3.39 -13.94 -8.29
C GLU A 198 -2.09 -14.20 -7.53
N LEU A 199 -1.89 -13.54 -6.36
CA LEU A 199 -0.70 -13.75 -5.53
C LEU A 199 -0.57 -15.21 -5.08
N CYS A 200 -1.69 -15.82 -4.75
CA CYS A 200 -1.78 -17.16 -4.23
C CYS A 200 -1.53 -18.22 -5.30
N ASP A 201 -2.03 -18.00 -6.52
CA ASP A 201 -1.67 -18.79 -7.70
C ASP A 201 -0.16 -18.64 -8.00
N GLU A 202 0.38 -17.42 -7.96
CA GLU A 202 1.82 -17.15 -8.16
C GLU A 202 2.66 -17.91 -7.13
N LEU A 203 2.31 -17.83 -5.85
CA LEU A 203 3.04 -18.52 -4.77
C LEU A 203 2.90 -20.04 -4.87
N SER A 204 1.73 -20.56 -5.24
CA SER A 204 1.50 -22.00 -5.38
C SER A 204 2.22 -22.58 -6.59
N SER A 205 2.36 -21.81 -7.67
CA SER A 205 3.08 -22.20 -8.88
C SER A 205 4.60 -22.26 -8.69
N ARG A 206 5.11 -21.60 -7.65
CA ARG A 206 6.54 -21.47 -7.36
C ARG A 206 6.89 -22.37 -6.19
N THR A 207 7.60 -23.46 -6.47
CA THR A 207 8.27 -24.26 -5.44
C THR A 207 9.76 -23.96 -5.49
N LEU A 208 10.34 -23.53 -4.36
CA LEU A 208 11.78 -23.37 -4.23
C LEU A 208 12.34 -24.57 -3.49
N TYR A 209 13.38 -25.18 -4.04
CA TYR A 209 14.11 -26.25 -3.35
C TYR A 209 15.30 -25.64 -2.64
N VAL A 210 15.28 -25.67 -1.31
CA VAL A 210 16.34 -25.14 -0.46
C VAL A 210 17.08 -26.33 0.17
N PRO A 211 18.42 -26.28 0.34
CA PRO A 211 19.14 -27.33 1.06
C PRO A 211 18.52 -27.58 2.44
N ASP A 212 18.28 -28.85 2.76
CA ASP A 212 17.74 -29.22 4.05
C ASP A 212 18.80 -28.96 5.13
N PRO A 213 18.53 -28.08 6.11
CA PRO A 213 19.49 -27.81 7.17
C PRO A 213 19.79 -29.04 8.05
N GLU A 214 18.87 -30.00 8.12
CA GLU A 214 19.02 -31.23 8.92
C GLU A 214 19.65 -32.38 8.11
N ASN A 215 19.54 -32.33 6.79
CA ASN A 215 20.09 -33.33 5.89
C ASN A 215 20.96 -32.68 4.81
N SER A 216 22.28 -32.74 4.98
CA SER A 216 23.26 -32.15 4.05
C SER A 216 23.21 -32.67 2.61
N SER A 217 22.45 -33.74 2.36
CA SER A 217 22.18 -34.28 1.01
C SER A 217 20.74 -34.05 0.52
N GLY A 218 19.85 -33.55 1.38
CA GLY A 218 18.45 -33.32 1.10
C GLY A 218 18.15 -31.90 0.63
N THR A 219 17.01 -31.72 -0.03
CA THR A 219 16.40 -30.40 -0.25
C THR A 219 14.97 -30.44 0.26
N VAL A 220 14.52 -29.35 0.86
CA VAL A 220 13.14 -29.15 1.28
C VAL A 220 12.47 -28.20 0.30
N ALA A 221 11.26 -28.55 -0.12
CA ALA A 221 10.40 -27.65 -0.86
C ALA A 221 9.89 -26.55 0.08
N GLU A 222 10.35 -25.32 -0.13
CA GLU A 222 9.87 -24.13 0.56
C GLU A 222 9.03 -23.26 -0.38
N SER A 223 8.02 -22.61 0.18
CA SER A 223 7.31 -21.55 -0.53
C SER A 223 8.22 -20.33 -0.68
N PRO A 224 8.22 -19.64 -1.83
CA PRO A 224 8.85 -18.34 -1.94
C PRO A 224 8.20 -17.34 -0.97
N GLY A 225 8.99 -16.39 -0.48
CA GLY A 225 8.47 -15.23 0.24
C GLY A 225 7.94 -14.15 -0.73
N VAL A 226 7.19 -13.20 -0.19
CA VAL A 226 6.67 -12.05 -0.93
C VAL A 226 7.50 -10.80 -0.64
N LEU A 227 7.80 -9.98 -1.65
CA LEU A 227 8.32 -8.62 -1.51
C LEU A 227 7.21 -7.61 -1.75
N PHE A 228 6.82 -6.90 -0.70
CA PHE A 228 5.94 -5.73 -0.76
C PHE A 228 6.77 -4.47 -1.00
N ALA A 229 6.74 -3.96 -2.23
CA ALA A 229 7.47 -2.80 -2.69
C ALA A 229 6.60 -1.53 -2.55
N HIS A 230 6.69 -0.85 -1.41
CA HIS A 230 6.01 0.43 -1.20
C HIS A 230 6.86 1.59 -1.71
N VAL A 231 6.51 2.09 -2.90
CA VAL A 231 7.23 3.18 -3.56
C VAL A 231 6.58 4.54 -3.30
N ASP A 232 7.37 5.53 -2.89
CA ASP A 232 6.87 6.84 -2.45
C ASP A 232 7.55 8.01 -3.18
N PHE A 233 7.11 9.25 -2.91
CA PHE A 233 7.51 10.51 -3.54
C PHE A 233 7.07 10.65 -5.01
N GLY A 234 7.70 11.54 -5.78
CA GLY A 234 7.39 11.82 -7.18
C GLY A 234 7.81 10.70 -8.13
N LEU A 235 7.36 10.78 -9.38
CA LEU A 235 7.50 9.71 -10.39
C LEU A 235 8.93 9.18 -10.53
N GLY A 236 9.93 10.04 -10.74
CA GLY A 236 11.32 9.59 -10.94
C GLY A 236 11.92 8.85 -9.74
N ASN A 237 11.49 9.17 -8.52
CA ASN A 237 11.92 8.45 -7.31
C ASN A 237 11.24 7.08 -7.23
N ARG A 238 9.94 7.01 -7.51
CA ARG A 238 9.20 5.75 -7.54
C ARG A 238 9.75 4.79 -8.58
N LEU A 239 10.06 5.25 -9.80
CA LEU A 239 10.64 4.39 -10.83
C LEU A 239 12.01 3.87 -10.41
N ARG A 240 12.88 4.72 -9.83
CA ARG A 240 14.18 4.26 -9.34
C ARG A 240 14.04 3.19 -8.26
N ALA A 241 13.13 3.40 -7.31
CA ALA A 241 12.82 2.42 -6.27
C ALA A 241 12.25 1.13 -6.85
N LEU A 242 11.19 1.23 -7.66
CA LEU A 242 10.50 0.11 -8.29
C LEU A 242 11.46 -0.75 -9.11
N GLY A 243 12.28 -0.15 -9.97
CA GLY A 243 13.26 -0.90 -10.76
C GLY A 243 14.23 -1.71 -9.90
N SER A 244 14.75 -1.11 -8.82
CA SER A 244 15.63 -1.84 -7.89
C SER A 244 14.91 -2.94 -7.11
N LEU A 245 13.64 -2.75 -6.77
CA LEU A 245 12.83 -3.73 -6.03
C LEU A 245 12.35 -4.87 -6.94
N MET A 246 12.06 -4.62 -8.22
CA MET A 246 11.80 -5.67 -9.22
C MET A 246 13.04 -6.55 -9.41
N ALA A 247 14.22 -5.93 -9.52
CA ALA A 247 15.48 -6.66 -9.60
C ALA A 247 15.74 -7.49 -8.33
N LEU A 248 15.46 -6.92 -7.16
CA LEU A 248 15.57 -7.64 -5.90
C LEU A 248 14.59 -8.82 -5.81
N ALA A 249 13.31 -8.63 -6.11
CA ALA A 249 12.31 -9.71 -6.07
C ALA A 249 12.72 -10.85 -7.00
N SER A 250 13.04 -10.53 -8.26
CA SER A 250 13.49 -11.53 -9.23
C SER A 250 14.78 -12.23 -8.76
N GLY A 251 15.75 -11.48 -8.24
CA GLY A 251 17.02 -12.03 -7.80
C GLY A 251 16.94 -12.85 -6.51
N THR A 252 15.89 -12.66 -5.72
CA THR A 252 15.62 -13.41 -4.49
C THR A 252 14.44 -14.36 -4.65
N GLY A 253 14.02 -14.67 -5.88
CA GLY A 253 12.93 -15.63 -6.13
C GLY A 253 11.58 -15.27 -5.47
N ARG A 254 11.37 -14.00 -5.10
CA ARG A 254 10.15 -13.55 -4.39
C ARG A 254 9.04 -13.20 -5.36
N ALA A 255 7.80 -13.43 -4.93
CA ALA A 255 6.65 -12.79 -5.55
C ALA A 255 6.70 -11.28 -5.27
N LEU A 256 6.34 -10.44 -6.25
CA LEU A 256 6.41 -8.99 -6.13
C LEU A 256 5.01 -8.39 -6.03
N VAL A 257 4.75 -7.67 -4.95
CA VAL A 257 3.55 -6.84 -4.77
C VAL A 257 3.96 -5.39 -4.70
N VAL A 258 3.46 -4.55 -5.60
CA VAL A 258 3.77 -3.12 -5.63
C VAL A 258 2.70 -2.35 -4.87
N ILE A 259 3.09 -1.51 -3.91
CA ILE A 259 2.18 -0.56 -3.26
C ILE A 259 2.45 0.81 -3.88
N TRP A 260 1.48 1.31 -4.66
CA TRP A 260 1.55 2.55 -5.43
C TRP A 260 0.39 3.48 -5.07
N GLU A 261 0.53 4.20 -3.96
CA GLU A 261 -0.52 5.10 -3.50
C GLU A 261 -0.45 6.46 -4.20
N ARG A 262 -1.57 7.12 -4.46
CA ARG A 262 -1.56 8.54 -4.87
C ARG A 262 -1.08 9.40 -3.70
N ASN A 263 -0.19 10.36 -3.96
CA ASN A 263 0.28 11.28 -2.92
C ASN A 263 0.44 12.71 -3.46
N ALA A 264 0.84 13.65 -2.59
CA ALA A 264 1.03 15.06 -2.95
C ALA A 264 2.14 15.30 -4.00
N HIS A 265 3.09 14.37 -4.15
CA HIS A 265 4.18 14.46 -5.13
C HIS A 265 3.82 13.84 -6.48
N LEU A 266 2.88 12.88 -6.48
CA LEU A 266 2.40 12.18 -7.65
C LEU A 266 0.94 11.78 -7.42
N ASN A 267 0.02 12.62 -7.85
CA ASN A 267 -1.42 12.37 -7.78
C ASN A 267 -1.89 11.55 -9.00
N ALA A 268 -1.24 10.41 -9.26
CA ALA A 268 -1.54 9.51 -10.36
C ALA A 268 -1.55 8.07 -9.86
N SER A 269 -2.56 7.29 -10.27
CA SER A 269 -2.60 5.85 -10.02
C SER A 269 -1.51 5.14 -10.83
N PHE A 270 -1.27 3.85 -10.58
CA PHE A 270 -0.32 3.10 -11.40
C PHE A 270 -0.85 2.97 -12.83
N HIS A 271 -2.15 2.65 -12.96
CA HIS A 271 -2.82 2.50 -14.25
C HIS A 271 -3.06 3.83 -14.99
N ASP A 272 -2.88 4.97 -14.33
CA ASP A 272 -2.80 6.27 -15.02
C ASP A 272 -1.51 6.41 -15.84
N LEU A 273 -0.46 5.69 -15.48
CA LEU A 273 0.88 5.84 -16.04
C LEU A 273 1.29 4.63 -16.88
N PHE A 274 0.80 3.44 -16.52
CA PHE A 274 1.18 2.16 -17.11
C PHE A 274 -0.03 1.40 -17.64
N HIS A 275 0.21 0.55 -18.64
CA HIS A 275 -0.79 -0.33 -19.22
C HIS A 275 -1.28 -1.37 -18.20
N GLN A 276 -2.51 -1.87 -18.35
CA GLN A 276 -3.04 -2.94 -17.49
C GLN A 276 -2.37 -4.29 -17.74
N GLU A 277 -1.81 -4.50 -18.93
CA GLU A 277 -1.04 -5.69 -19.31
C GLU A 277 0.35 -5.77 -18.65
N ASN A 278 0.72 -4.80 -17.81
CA ASN A 278 1.91 -5.00 -16.99
C ASN A 278 1.61 -6.10 -15.97
N ASP A 279 2.40 -7.16 -16.02
CA ASP A 279 2.35 -8.33 -15.12
C ASP A 279 2.89 -7.95 -13.72
N LEU A 280 2.16 -7.06 -13.04
CA LEU A 280 2.47 -6.57 -11.70
C LEU A 280 1.19 -6.49 -10.89
N LEU A 281 1.20 -7.13 -9.72
CA LEU A 281 0.16 -6.98 -8.73
C LEU A 281 0.35 -5.65 -7.99
N VAL A 282 -0.62 -4.73 -8.13
CA VAL A 282 -0.53 -3.37 -7.59
C VAL A 282 -1.63 -3.04 -6.58
N ILE A 283 -1.23 -2.71 -5.36
CA ILE A 283 -2.10 -2.11 -4.33
C ILE A 283 -2.07 -0.60 -4.49
N GLU A 284 -3.19 0.00 -4.92
CA GLU A 284 -3.28 1.45 -5.15
C GLU A 284 -3.68 2.27 -3.91
N ARG A 285 -4.15 1.58 -2.85
CA ARG A 285 -4.53 2.18 -1.58
C ARG A 285 -4.11 1.29 -0.44
N PHE A 286 -3.24 1.80 0.42
CA PHE A 286 -2.76 1.10 1.60
C PHE A 286 -2.93 2.03 2.80
N ASP A 287 -4.11 1.97 3.41
CA ASP A 287 -4.49 2.78 4.58
C ASP A 287 -3.75 2.31 5.86
N ALA A 288 -2.43 2.24 5.78
CA ALA A 288 -1.58 1.78 6.86
C ALA A 288 -1.51 2.82 7.97
N PRO A 289 -1.44 2.41 9.24
CA PRO A 289 -1.17 3.33 10.32
C PRO A 289 0.24 3.95 10.17
N ALA A 290 0.51 4.96 11.00
CA ALA A 290 1.84 5.57 11.05
C ALA A 290 2.92 4.51 11.30
N TRP A 291 4.11 4.73 10.72
CA TRP A 291 5.22 3.79 10.89
C TRP A 291 5.60 3.64 12.38
N PRO A 292 5.81 2.41 12.89
CA PRO A 292 5.69 1.12 12.19
C PRO A 292 4.22 0.72 11.95
N TRP A 293 3.90 0.28 10.72
CA TRP A 293 2.52 -0.04 10.34
C TRP A 293 2.05 -1.43 10.80
N CYS A 294 2.98 -2.30 11.18
CA CYS A 294 2.73 -3.65 11.70
C CYS A 294 3.36 -3.75 13.10
N PRO A 295 2.82 -3.07 14.13
CA PRO A 295 3.38 -3.16 15.48
C PRO A 295 3.14 -4.55 16.06
N GLU A 296 4.15 -5.11 16.74
CA GLU A 296 4.02 -6.39 17.44
C GLU A 296 3.01 -6.33 18.61
N THR A 297 2.77 -5.13 19.13
CA THR A 297 1.86 -4.84 20.24
C THR A 297 0.81 -3.83 19.80
N GLY A 298 -0.21 -4.33 19.10
CA GLY A 298 -1.40 -3.57 18.70
C GLY A 298 -2.66 -4.06 19.42
N PRO A 299 -3.77 -3.28 19.37
CA PRO A 299 -5.06 -3.69 19.94
C PRO A 299 -5.64 -4.95 19.27
N VAL A 300 -5.26 -5.21 18.02
CA VAL A 300 -5.48 -6.48 17.34
C VAL A 300 -4.10 -7.04 16.98
N PRO A 301 -3.52 -7.93 17.79
CA PRO A 301 -2.24 -8.53 17.47
C PRO A 301 -2.38 -9.39 16.22
N ASP A 302 -1.49 -9.16 15.26
CA ASP A 302 -1.34 -9.98 14.06
C ASP A 302 0.02 -10.66 14.14
N ASP A 303 0.04 -11.94 14.50
CA ASP A 303 1.27 -12.72 14.65
C ASP A 303 2.09 -12.77 13.35
N ASN A 304 1.44 -12.60 12.19
CA ASN A 304 2.11 -12.55 10.90
C ASN A 304 2.97 -11.28 10.74
N CYS A 305 2.74 -10.22 11.54
CA CYS A 305 3.64 -9.06 11.58
C CYS A 305 5.07 -9.44 11.98
N ARG A 306 5.26 -10.51 12.78
CA ARG A 306 6.60 -10.99 13.17
C ARG A 306 7.29 -11.80 12.06
N ALA A 307 6.51 -12.34 11.13
CA ALA A 307 7.01 -13.14 10.02
C ALA A 307 7.52 -12.27 8.86
N ILE A 308 7.11 -10.99 8.80
CA ILE A 308 7.55 -10.05 7.77
C ILE A 308 8.71 -9.17 8.26
N THR A 309 9.76 -9.06 7.46
CA THR A 309 10.83 -8.09 7.72
C THR A 309 10.45 -6.76 7.08
N ALA A 310 10.00 -5.81 7.91
CA ALA A 310 9.59 -4.48 7.46
C ALA A 310 10.74 -3.47 7.54
N ILE A 311 11.05 -2.82 6.42
CA ILE A 311 12.15 -1.86 6.26
C ILE A 311 11.57 -0.55 5.73
N ASN A 312 11.75 0.54 6.48
CA ASN A 312 11.42 1.89 6.02
C ASN A 312 12.69 2.70 5.78
N LEU A 313 12.94 3.04 4.52
CA LEU A 313 14.08 3.82 4.07
C LEU A 313 13.74 5.31 3.89
N ILE A 314 12.53 5.75 4.19
CA ILE A 314 12.12 7.15 4.09
C ILE A 314 12.64 7.93 5.29
N ALA A 315 13.56 8.87 5.04
CA ALA A 315 14.24 9.65 6.07
C ALA A 315 13.30 10.36 7.05
N ARG A 316 12.23 10.93 6.50
CA ARG A 316 11.25 11.71 7.24
C ARG A 316 10.43 10.85 8.20
N GLU A 317 10.20 9.59 7.86
CA GLU A 317 9.39 8.66 8.65
C GLU A 317 10.25 7.79 9.57
N ASN A 318 11.49 7.51 9.17
CA ASN A 318 12.44 6.73 9.93
C ASN A 318 13.82 7.43 9.95
N PRO A 319 14.06 8.33 10.92
CA PRO A 319 15.34 9.00 11.07
C PRO A 319 16.50 8.03 11.29
N SER A 320 16.24 6.91 11.99
CA SER A 320 17.20 5.86 12.34
C SER A 320 17.39 4.81 11.24
N ARG A 321 16.91 5.07 10.02
CA ARG A 321 17.00 4.12 8.90
C ARG A 321 18.44 3.72 8.57
N VAL A 322 18.58 2.49 8.10
CA VAL A 322 19.78 2.06 7.37
C VAL A 322 19.84 2.83 6.06
N HIS A 323 21.03 3.32 5.69
CA HIS A 323 21.20 3.97 4.38
C HIS A 323 20.88 2.96 3.26
N PRO A 324 20.12 3.32 2.21
CA PRO A 324 19.71 2.38 1.16
C PRO A 324 20.88 1.64 0.47
N SER A 325 22.07 2.27 0.42
CA SER A 325 23.28 1.67 -0.14
C SER A 325 23.97 0.65 0.76
N LYS A 326 23.57 0.58 2.04
CA LYS A 326 24.10 -0.30 3.08
C LYS A 326 23.08 -1.35 3.51
N LEU A 327 21.92 -1.40 2.86
CA LEU A 327 20.90 -2.38 3.19
C LEU A 327 21.38 -3.76 2.72
N PHE A 328 21.76 -4.61 3.65
CA PHE A 328 22.02 -6.01 3.34
C PHE A 328 20.74 -6.80 3.55
N ILE A 329 20.23 -7.41 2.49
CA ILE A 329 19.09 -8.32 2.58
C ILE A 329 19.71 -9.70 2.54
N GLY A 330 19.75 -10.37 3.70
CA GLY A 330 20.28 -11.71 3.80
C GLY A 330 19.56 -12.68 2.88
N GLU A 331 20.22 -13.79 2.57
CA GLU A 331 19.76 -14.85 1.64
C GLU A 331 18.54 -15.65 2.14
N ALA A 332 17.80 -15.20 3.15
CA ALA A 332 16.59 -15.88 3.61
C ALA A 332 15.44 -15.68 2.61
N VAL A 333 15.56 -16.31 1.43
CA VAL A 333 14.66 -16.29 0.26
C VAL A 333 13.19 -16.55 0.62
N HIS A 334 12.93 -17.26 1.74
CA HIS A 334 11.60 -17.58 2.22
C HIS A 334 10.91 -16.47 3.04
N ARG A 335 11.64 -15.50 3.61
CA ARG A 335 11.03 -14.52 4.53
C ARG A 335 10.31 -13.39 3.81
N ASN A 336 9.05 -13.12 4.11
CA ASN A 336 8.37 -11.96 3.54
C ASN A 336 9.12 -10.66 3.85
N LEU A 337 9.19 -9.76 2.87
CA LEU A 337 9.81 -8.45 2.99
C LEU A 337 8.79 -7.38 2.71
N TYR A 338 8.80 -6.33 3.51
CA TYR A 338 8.15 -5.07 3.19
C TYR A 338 9.19 -3.99 3.11
N ILE A 339 9.29 -3.28 2.00
CA ILE A 339 10.25 -2.20 1.82
C ILE A 339 9.52 -0.94 1.38
N LYS A 340 9.52 0.09 2.24
CA LYS A 340 9.07 1.44 1.89
C LYS A 340 10.26 2.33 1.53
N THR A 341 10.29 2.86 0.31
CA THR A 341 11.42 3.66 -0.17
C THR A 341 11.08 4.58 -1.34
N ALA A 342 11.87 5.64 -1.47
CA ALA A 342 11.92 6.53 -2.63
C ALA A 342 13.31 6.49 -3.31
N TYR A 343 14.15 5.57 -2.84
CA TYR A 343 15.57 5.48 -3.17
C TYR A 343 15.87 4.13 -3.81
N PHE A 344 16.92 4.11 -4.62
CA PHE A 344 17.49 2.86 -5.14
C PHE A 344 17.96 1.98 -3.97
N VAL A 345 17.56 0.72 -3.98
CA VAL A 345 17.98 -0.26 -2.97
C VAL A 345 19.15 -1.08 -3.52
N ASN A 346 20.29 -1.03 -2.82
CA ASN A 346 21.44 -1.88 -3.11
C ASN A 346 21.48 -2.99 -2.06
N SER A 347 21.11 -4.21 -2.45
CA SER A 347 21.02 -5.36 -1.53
C SER A 347 22.35 -6.08 -1.30
N GLY A 348 23.44 -5.64 -1.93
CA GLY A 348 24.75 -6.31 -1.86
C GLY A 348 24.84 -7.59 -2.71
N SER A 349 23.70 -8.21 -3.06
CA SER A 349 23.64 -9.23 -4.11
C SER A 349 24.06 -8.64 -5.46
N ALA A 350 24.84 -9.40 -6.24
CA ALA A 350 25.32 -9.04 -7.58
C ALA A 350 24.19 -8.49 -8.48
N ILE A 351 22.95 -8.92 -8.22
CA ILE A 351 21.73 -8.61 -8.95
C ILE A 351 21.27 -7.14 -8.75
N THR A 352 21.72 -6.45 -7.71
CA THR A 352 21.33 -5.05 -7.43
C THR A 352 22.49 -4.04 -7.52
N THR A 353 23.63 -4.46 -8.09
CA THR A 353 24.83 -3.61 -8.18
C THR A 353 24.59 -2.35 -9.03
N ARG A 354 25.35 -1.30 -8.69
CA ARG A 354 25.02 0.13 -8.87
C ARG A 354 24.51 0.56 -10.27
N PRO A 355 23.64 1.59 -10.33
CA PRO A 355 23.02 2.13 -11.57
C PRO A 355 23.98 2.82 -12.55
N ASN A 356 25.27 2.96 -12.24
CA ASN A 356 26.24 3.64 -13.12
C ASN A 356 26.73 2.74 -14.27
N VAL A 357 26.27 1.49 -14.34
CA VAL A 357 26.44 0.65 -15.52
C VAL A 357 25.14 0.74 -16.33
N PRO A 358 25.19 1.05 -17.65
CA PRO A 358 24.01 1.11 -18.53
C PRO A 358 23.11 -0.14 -18.50
N HIS A 359 23.61 -1.26 -17.96
CA HIS A 359 22.94 -2.54 -17.81
C HIS A 359 22.62 -2.93 -16.36
N ALA A 360 22.60 -1.98 -15.41
CA ALA A 360 22.18 -2.27 -14.05
C ALA A 360 20.78 -2.95 -14.09
N PRO A 361 20.59 -4.14 -13.49
CA PRO A 361 19.37 -4.95 -13.66
C PRO A 361 18.07 -4.17 -13.46
N ALA A 362 18.06 -3.18 -12.55
CA ALA A 362 16.94 -2.27 -12.35
C ALA A 362 16.45 -1.55 -13.62
N ASN A 363 17.36 -1.12 -14.50
CA ASN A 363 16.99 -0.47 -15.76
C ASN A 363 16.36 -1.46 -16.74
N VAL A 364 16.79 -2.72 -16.72
CA VAL A 364 16.19 -3.79 -17.53
C VAL A 364 14.74 -4.01 -17.11
N PHE A 365 14.48 -4.09 -15.81
CA PHE A 365 13.10 -4.22 -15.29
C PHE A 365 12.24 -3.00 -15.61
N LEU A 366 12.77 -1.78 -15.48
CA LEU A 366 12.00 -0.58 -15.82
C LEU A 366 11.63 -0.50 -17.31
N ARG A 367 12.49 -1.00 -18.21
CA ARG A 367 12.19 -1.04 -19.64
C ARG A 367 11.09 -2.05 -20.00
N ARG A 368 10.75 -2.97 -19.10
CA ARG A 368 9.61 -3.88 -19.29
C ARG A 368 8.27 -3.20 -18.99
N LEU A 369 8.28 -2.05 -18.33
CA LEU A 369 7.05 -1.33 -18.04
C LEU A 369 6.46 -0.75 -19.32
N ILE A 370 5.26 -1.19 -19.66
CA ILE A 370 4.50 -0.68 -20.80
C ILE A 370 3.78 0.59 -20.32
N SER A 371 4.14 1.74 -20.91
CA SER A 371 3.48 3.01 -20.59
C SER A 371 2.03 3.01 -21.08
N ALA A 372 1.12 3.66 -20.35
CA ALA A 372 -0.29 3.77 -20.77
C ALA A 372 -0.40 4.50 -22.12
N PRO A 373 -1.38 4.17 -22.98
CA PRO A 373 -1.45 4.71 -24.35
C PRO A 373 -1.57 6.24 -24.37
N LYS A 374 -2.31 6.82 -23.41
CA LYS A 374 -2.43 8.27 -23.22
C LYS A 374 -1.08 8.95 -22.95
N ILE A 375 -0.18 8.28 -22.24
CA ILE A 375 1.15 8.79 -21.93
C ILE A 375 2.02 8.70 -23.18
N GLN A 376 2.01 7.55 -23.87
CA GLN A 376 2.74 7.36 -25.12
C GLN A 376 2.35 8.42 -26.15
N GLN A 377 1.05 8.65 -26.36
CA GLN A 377 0.55 9.67 -27.29
C GLN A 377 1.03 11.08 -26.92
N ARG A 378 0.94 11.45 -25.64
CA ARG A 378 1.40 12.77 -25.16
C ARG A 378 2.90 12.96 -25.31
N VAL A 379 3.68 11.90 -25.10
CA VAL A 379 5.13 11.93 -25.29
C VAL A 379 5.43 12.07 -26.79
N LEU A 380 4.87 11.22 -27.65
CA LEU A 380 5.10 11.26 -29.09
C LEU A 380 4.70 12.59 -29.74
N GLN A 381 3.64 13.24 -29.26
CA GLN A 381 3.22 14.57 -29.74
C GLN A 381 4.17 15.71 -29.35
N ARG A 382 4.97 15.53 -28.30
CA ARG A 382 5.80 16.58 -27.70
C ARG A 382 7.29 16.33 -27.87
N VAL A 383 7.67 15.10 -28.17
CA VAL A 383 9.05 14.72 -28.43
C VAL A 383 9.41 15.24 -29.82
N PRO A 384 10.32 16.23 -29.92
CA PRO A 384 10.78 16.68 -31.22
C PRO A 384 11.49 15.51 -31.93
N GLN A 385 11.39 15.49 -33.26
CA GLN A 385 11.90 14.39 -34.10
C GLN A 385 13.41 14.14 -33.91
N ASP A 386 14.16 15.12 -33.40
CA ASP A 386 15.60 15.11 -33.16
C ASP A 386 15.99 14.75 -31.71
N ILE A 387 15.08 14.19 -30.89
CA ILE A 387 15.38 13.96 -29.47
C ILE A 387 16.62 13.06 -29.23
N THR A 388 16.94 12.18 -30.17
CA THR A 388 18.14 11.34 -30.14
C THR A 388 19.44 12.13 -30.25
N GLU A 389 19.38 13.35 -30.79
CA GLU A 389 20.50 14.27 -30.94
C GLU A 389 20.60 15.29 -29.78
N ARG A 390 19.66 15.22 -28.83
CA ARG A 390 19.59 16.15 -27.69
C ARG A 390 20.17 15.54 -26.42
N VAL A 391 20.83 16.38 -25.63
CA VAL A 391 21.29 16.02 -24.28
C VAL A 391 20.14 16.26 -23.29
N GLY A 392 19.71 15.19 -22.62
CA GLY A 392 18.76 15.30 -21.51
C GLY A 392 19.44 15.88 -20.28
N VAL A 393 19.00 17.06 -19.82
CA VAL A 393 19.48 17.69 -18.57
C VAL A 393 18.42 17.51 -17.49
N HIS A 394 18.77 16.83 -16.40
CA HIS A 394 17.94 16.75 -15.20
C HIS A 394 18.31 17.89 -14.26
N VAL A 395 17.47 18.92 -14.18
CA VAL A 395 17.62 20.02 -13.21
C VAL A 395 16.87 19.63 -11.94
N ARG A 396 17.56 19.65 -10.80
CA ARG A 396 16.98 19.35 -9.48
C ARG A 396 16.65 20.60 -8.71
#